data_AF-A0A5A7S0Y0-F1
#
_entry.id   AF-A0A5A7S0Y0-F1
#
_cell.length_a   1.000
_cell.length_b   1.000
_cell.length_c   1.000
_cell.angle_alpha   90.00
_cell.angle_beta   90.00
_cell.angle_gamma   90.00
#
_symmetry.space_group_name_H-M   'P 1'
#
loop_
_entity.id
_entity.type
_entity.pdbx_description
1 polymer ?
#
loop_
_entity_poly.entity_id
_entity_poly.type
_entity_poly.pdbx_seq_one_letter_code
_entity_poly.pdbx_strand_id
1 'polypeptide(L)'
;MRKAGYKVGLYTSPHLLDFRERFLVNGEMISKDELCHVLKKALSIAEYMDDKPTFFEISTACAFEYFSEREVDFGIVEVGLGGRHDATNVVNPEITSRNHGYNKC
;
A
#
# COMPACT_ATOMS: atom_id res chain seq x y z
N MET A 1 -5.58 14.87 9.28
CA MET A 1 -5.25 13.63 10.02
C MET A 1 -3.94 13.77 10.79
N ARG A 2 -2.76 13.91 10.15
CA ARG A 2 -1.48 14.10 10.89
C ARG A 2 -1.44 15.30 11.86
N LYS A 3 -1.94 16.47 11.44
CA LYS A 3 -2.07 17.66 12.31
C LYS A 3 -3.08 17.49 13.46
N ALA A 4 -3.90 16.44 13.42
CA ALA A 4 -4.88 16.11 14.45
C ALA A 4 -4.37 15.02 15.43
N GLY A 5 -3.11 14.57 15.30
CA GLY A 5 -2.48 13.62 16.24
C GLY A 5 -2.52 12.14 15.83
N TYR A 6 -3.19 11.79 14.73
CA TYR A 6 -3.28 10.39 14.27
C TYR A 6 -2.01 9.91 13.56
N LYS A 7 -1.69 8.63 13.74
CA LYS A 7 -0.67 7.89 12.99
C LYS A 7 -1.26 7.41 11.67
N VAL A 8 -0.76 7.95 10.57
CA VAL A 8 -1.32 7.73 9.23
C VAL A 8 -0.34 6.97 8.35
N GLY A 9 -0.78 5.85 7.78
CA GLY A 9 -0.10 5.16 6.69
C GLY A 9 -0.52 5.72 5.33
N LEU A 10 0.41 5.81 4.39
CA LEU A 10 0.15 6.19 3.00
C LEU A 10 0.78 5.16 2.06
N TYR A 11 -0.06 4.52 1.23
CA TYR A 11 0.35 3.64 0.14
C TYR A 11 -0.02 4.28 -1.20
N THR A 12 0.99 4.59 -2.02
CA THR A 12 0.81 5.31 -3.30
C THR A 12 1.61 4.67 -4.43
N SER A 13 1.18 4.92 -5.68
CA SER A 13 1.89 4.42 -6.86
C SER A 13 1.68 5.30 -8.11
N PRO A 14 2.65 5.36 -9.06
CA PRO A 14 3.97 4.74 -9.02
C PRO A 14 4.94 5.47 -8.06
N HIS A 15 6.10 4.87 -7.81
CA HIS A 15 7.24 5.59 -7.21
C HIS A 15 8.04 6.27 -8.33
N LEU A 16 8.79 7.33 -8.00
CA LEU A 16 9.61 8.06 -8.96
C LEU A 16 11.07 7.59 -8.95
N LEU A 17 11.68 7.45 -7.77
CA LEU A 17 13.11 7.14 -7.65
C LEU A 17 13.40 5.95 -6.74
N ASP A 18 12.68 5.84 -5.62
CA ASP A 18 12.86 4.79 -4.63
C ASP A 18 11.54 4.05 -4.39
N PHE A 19 11.55 2.72 -4.47
CA PHE A 19 10.37 1.88 -4.20
C PHE A 19 9.76 2.14 -2.82
N ARG A 20 10.56 2.58 -1.84
CA ARG A 20 10.12 2.93 -0.48
C ARG A 20 9.22 4.16 -0.43
N GLU A 21 9.23 5.01 -1.46
CA GLU A 21 8.30 6.14 -1.60
C GLU A 21 6.83 5.69 -1.57
N ARG A 22 6.58 4.41 -1.92
CA ARG A 22 5.24 3.85 -1.89
C ARG A 22 4.71 3.61 -0.48
N PHE A 23 5.54 3.60 0.55
CA PHE A 23 5.13 3.21 1.90
C PHE A 23 5.58 4.27 2.90
N LEU A 24 4.66 5.13 3.31
CA LEU A 24 4.96 6.15 4.32
C LEU A 24 4.13 5.91 5.57
N VAL A 25 4.74 6.13 6.74
CA VAL A 25 4.02 6.28 8.00
C VAL A 25 4.37 7.63 8.58
N ASN A 26 3.36 8.48 8.81
CA ASN A 26 3.53 9.87 9.23
C ASN A 26 4.49 10.67 8.33
N GLY A 27 4.54 10.36 7.04
CA GLY A 27 5.38 11.04 6.05
C GLY A 27 6.83 10.53 5.97
N GLU A 28 7.21 9.59 6.83
CA GLU A 28 8.53 8.95 6.78
C GLU A 28 8.46 7.66 5.96
N MET A 29 9.43 7.47 5.07
CA MET A 29 9.55 6.25 4.27
C MET A 29 9.86 5.05 5.15
N ILE A 30 9.30 3.90 4.78
CA ILE A 30 9.74 2.60 5.30
C ILE A 30 11.27 2.47 5.19
N SER A 31 11.92 1.92 6.23
CA SER A 31 13.34 1.63 6.16
C SER A 31 13.62 0.45 5.21
N LYS A 32 14.87 0.30 4.77
CA LYS A 32 15.25 -0.84 3.92
C LYS A 32 15.06 -2.18 4.64
N ASP A 33 15.32 -2.23 5.94
CA ASP A 33 15.21 -3.45 6.74
C ASP A 33 13.75 -3.83 6.97
N GLU A 34 12.89 -2.85 7.32
CA GLU A 34 11.44 -3.06 7.41
C GLU A 34 10.85 -3.50 6.07
N LEU A 35 11.28 -2.88 4.96
CA LEU A 35 10.85 -3.28 3.62
C LEU A 35 11.25 -4.73 3.30
N CYS A 36 12.49 -5.10 3.58
CA CYS A 36 12.96 -6.48 3.39
C CYS A 36 12.15 -7.47 4.24
N HIS A 37 11.81 -7.08 5.46
CA HIS A 37 11.03 -7.90 6.38
C HIS A 37 9.62 -8.19 5.86
N VAL A 38 8.86 -7.15 5.47
CA VAL A 38 7.49 -7.33 4.95
C VAL A 38 7.49 -8.04 3.59
N LEU A 39 8.50 -7.80 2.74
CA LEU A 39 8.65 -8.51 1.48
C LEU A 39 8.88 -10.01 1.69
N LYS A 40 9.75 -10.39 2.64
CA LYS A 40 10.00 -11.81 2.95
C LYS A 40 8.74 -12.51 3.42
N LYS A 41 7.93 -11.85 4.27
CA LYS A 41 6.64 -12.38 4.71
C LYS A 41 5.66 -12.57 3.56
N ALA A 42 5.52 -11.58 2.68
CA ALA A 42 4.62 -11.67 1.54
C ALA A 42 5.06 -12.76 0.55
N LEU A 43 6.36 -12.85 0.26
CA LEU A 43 6.92 -13.83 -0.65
C LEU A 43 6.85 -15.26 -0.09
N SER A 44 7.08 -15.45 1.21
CA SER A 44 6.99 -16.78 1.81
C SER A 44 5.58 -17.35 1.75
N ILE A 45 4.54 -16.51 1.85
CA ILE A 45 3.15 -16.94 1.65
C ILE A 45 2.89 -17.24 0.17
N ALA A 46 3.37 -16.37 -0.73
CA ALA A 46 3.21 -16.52 -2.16
C ALA A 46 3.86 -17.80 -2.71
N GLU A 47 4.90 -18.33 -2.07
CA GLU A 47 5.53 -19.62 -2.43
C GLU A 47 4.54 -20.78 -2.39
N TYR A 48 3.55 -20.77 -1.50
CA TYR A 48 2.55 -21.82 -1.35
C TYR A 48 1.29 -21.62 -2.20
N MET A 49 1.20 -20.53 -2.97
CA MET A 49 0.08 -20.28 -3.86
C MET A 49 0.30 -20.95 -5.22
N ASP A 50 -0.72 -21.63 -5.74
CA ASP A 50 -0.72 -22.20 -7.10
C ASP A 50 -0.59 -21.08 -8.15
N ASP A 51 -1.41 -20.03 -8.02
CA ASP A 51 -1.33 -18.81 -8.81
C ASP A 51 -0.45 -17.77 -8.10
N LYS A 52 0.68 -17.40 -8.71
CA LYS A 52 1.59 -16.42 -8.13
C LYS A 52 1.01 -15.00 -8.21
N PRO A 53 1.01 -14.25 -7.09
CA PRO A 53 0.55 -12.88 -7.08
C PRO A 53 1.45 -11.99 -7.94
N THR A 54 0.83 -10.99 -8.56
CA THR A 54 1.50 -9.93 -9.30
C THR A 54 2.35 -9.05 -8.38
N PHE A 55 3.25 -8.27 -8.98
CA PHE A 55 4.03 -7.26 -8.27
C PHE A 55 3.14 -6.29 -7.47
N PHE A 56 2.01 -5.88 -8.03
CA PHE A 56 1.11 -4.93 -7.37
C PHE A 56 0.42 -5.58 -6.16
N GLU A 57 0.01 -6.84 -6.25
CA GLU A 57 -0.58 -7.59 -5.13
C GLU A 57 0.43 -7.79 -3.99
N ILE A 58 1.66 -8.21 -4.30
CA ILE A 58 2.74 -8.32 -3.30
C ILE A 58 3.03 -6.97 -2.66
N SER A 59 3.15 -5.91 -3.46
CA SER A 59 3.40 -4.57 -2.95
C SER A 59 2.26 -4.07 -2.06
N THR A 60 1.02 -4.39 -2.39
CA THR A 60 -0.15 -4.02 -1.59
C THR A 60 -0.18 -4.79 -0.27
N ALA A 61 0.10 -6.11 -0.30
CA ALA A 61 0.22 -6.92 0.90
C ALA A 61 1.31 -6.40 1.84
N CYS A 62 2.47 -6.00 1.30
CA CYS A 62 3.54 -5.37 2.08
C CYS A 62 3.09 -4.07 2.76
N ALA A 63 2.27 -3.27 2.10
CA ALA A 63 1.74 -2.03 2.67
C ALA A 63 0.84 -2.31 3.87
N PHE A 64 -0.07 -3.28 3.73
CA PHE A 64 -0.97 -3.66 4.82
C PHE A 64 -0.22 -4.25 6.00
N GLU A 65 0.73 -5.16 5.75
CA GLU A 65 1.56 -5.73 6.82
C GLU A 65 2.34 -4.62 7.53
N TYR A 66 2.98 -3.71 6.78
CA TYR A 66 3.73 -2.60 7.35
C TYR A 66 2.86 -1.68 8.20
N PHE A 67 1.66 -1.33 7.72
CA PHE A 67 0.72 -0.49 8.45
C PHE A 67 0.18 -1.17 9.71
N SER A 68 -0.05 -2.49 9.64
CA SER A 68 -0.46 -3.31 10.79
C SER A 68 0.64 -3.36 11.85
N GLU A 69 1.88 -3.67 11.46
CA GLU A 69 3.03 -3.71 12.39
C GLU A 69 3.34 -2.35 13.02
N ARG A 70 3.00 -1.26 12.32
CA ARG A 70 3.16 0.10 12.81
C ARG A 70 1.91 0.60 13.53
N GLU A 71 0.86 -0.19 13.72
CA GLU A 71 -0.36 0.21 14.45
C GLU A 71 -0.88 1.58 13.98
N VAL A 72 -1.01 1.77 12.66
CA VAL A 72 -1.55 3.03 12.12
C VAL A 72 -3.03 3.16 12.45
N ASP A 73 -3.48 4.37 12.80
CA ASP A 73 -4.89 4.65 13.04
C ASP A 73 -5.69 4.67 11.73
N PHE A 74 -5.06 5.17 10.65
CA PHE A 74 -5.68 5.28 9.33
C PHE A 74 -4.67 4.96 8.22
N GLY A 75 -5.07 4.10 7.28
CA GLY A 75 -4.33 3.87 6.04
C GLY A 75 -5.00 4.59 4.88
N ILE A 76 -4.25 5.41 4.15
CA ILE A 76 -4.66 5.97 2.86
C ILE A 76 -4.04 5.10 1.79
N VAL A 77 -4.86 4.41 1.01
CA VAL A 77 -4.42 3.43 0.02
C VAL A 77 -4.90 3.88 -1.35
N GLU A 78 -3.95 4.28 -2.20
CA GLU A 78 -4.23 4.62 -3.58
C GLU A 78 -4.48 3.35 -4.40
N VAL A 79 -5.59 3.33 -5.12
CA VAL A 79 -5.95 2.25 -6.04
C VAL A 79 -5.06 2.33 -7.28
N GLY A 80 -4.42 1.22 -7.67
CA GLY A 80 -3.41 1.21 -8.74
C GLY A 80 -3.99 1.39 -10.15
N LEU A 81 -4.92 0.52 -10.55
CA LEU A 81 -5.60 0.64 -11.85
C LEU A 81 -7.05 0.12 -11.78
N GLY A 82 -8.02 1.01 -11.94
CA GLY A 82 -9.44 0.65 -11.87
C GLY A 82 -10.00 0.71 -10.44
N GLY A 83 -10.57 -0.40 -9.94
CA GLY A 83 -11.11 -0.45 -8.57
C GLY A 83 -11.89 -1.71 -8.21
N ARG A 84 -12.64 -2.31 -9.15
CA ARG A 84 -13.43 -3.54 -8.87
C ARG A 84 -12.57 -4.80 -8.72
N HIS A 85 -11.40 -4.85 -9.34
CA HIS A 85 -10.46 -5.98 -9.31
C HIS A 85 -9.06 -5.56 -8.83
N ASP A 86 -8.98 -4.45 -8.09
CA ASP A 86 -7.71 -3.95 -7.59
C ASP A 86 -7.38 -4.61 -6.24
N ALA A 87 -6.12 -4.99 -6.04
CA ALA A 87 -5.65 -5.69 -4.85
C ALA A 87 -5.90 -4.90 -3.55
N THR A 88 -6.11 -3.59 -3.65
CA THR A 88 -6.44 -2.71 -2.52
C THR A 88 -7.88 -2.85 -2.03
N ASN A 89 -8.78 -3.49 -2.79
CA ASN A 89 -10.21 -3.65 -2.46
C ASN A 89 -10.50 -4.78 -1.45
N VAL A 90 -9.49 -5.23 -0.70
CA VAL A 90 -9.65 -6.16 0.42
C VAL A 90 -9.98 -5.46 1.74
N VAL A 91 -9.98 -4.12 1.75
CA VAL A 91 -10.34 -3.30 2.92
C VAL A 91 -11.78 -2.79 2.82
N ASN A 92 -12.44 -2.56 3.96
CA ASN A 92 -13.72 -1.87 4.03
C ASN A 92 -13.47 -0.39 4.39
N PRO A 93 -13.39 0.53 3.43
CA PRO A 93 -12.97 1.90 3.70
C PRO A 93 -14.07 2.72 4.37
N GLU A 94 -13.70 3.51 5.38
CA GLU A 94 -14.59 4.53 5.97
C GLU A 94 -14.96 5.63 4.96
N ILE A 95 -14.06 5.94 4.02
CA ILE A 95 -14.24 6.95 2.97
C ILE A 95 -13.57 6.48 1.69
N THR A 96 -14.28 6.58 0.55
CA THR A 96 -13.71 6.36 -0.79
C THR A 96 -13.68 7.67 -1.56
N SER A 97 -12.55 8.01 -2.18
CA SER A 97 -12.41 9.18 -3.06
C SER A 97 -12.03 8.73 -4.47
N ARG A 98 -12.71 9.26 -5.49
CA ARG A 98 -12.39 9.02 -6.90
C ARG A 98 -12.30 10.36 -7.61
N ASN A 99 -11.22 10.61 -8.33
CA ASN A 99 -11.09 11.76 -9.20
C ASN A 99 -11.16 11.28 -10.66
N HIS A 100 -12.03 11.87 -11.49
CA HIS A 100 -12.23 11.46 -12.88
C HIS A 100 -11.63 12.50 -13.82
N GLY A 101 -10.39 12.26 -14.26
CA GLY A 101 -9.70 13.11 -15.23
C GLY A 101 -9.92 12.60 -16.66
N TYR A 102 -10.54 13.42 -17.52
CA TYR A 102 -10.54 13.17 -18.96
C TYR A 102 -9.15 13.48 -19.53
N ASN A 103 -8.36 12.46 -19.83
CA ASN A 103 -7.22 12.61 -20.73
C ASN A 103 -7.76 12.78 -22.17
N LYS A 104 -7.93 14.03 -22.61
CA LYS A 104 -8.03 14.33 -24.04
C LYS A 104 -6.62 14.29 -24.61
N CYS A 105 -6.39 13.33 -25.50
CA CYS A 105 -5.28 13.36 -26.46
C CYS A 105 -5.34 14.63 -27.33
#